data_AF-A0A1F6RNA1-F1
#
_entry.id   AF-A0A1F6RNA1-F1
#
_cell.length_a   1.000
_cell.length_b   1.000
_cell.length_c   1.000
_cell.angle_alpha   90.00
_cell.angle_beta   90.00
_cell.angle_gamma   90.00
#
_symmetry.space_group_name_H-M   'P 1'
#
loop_
_entity.id
_entity.type
_entity.pdbx_description
1 polymer ?
#
loop_
_entity_poly.entity_id
_entity_poly.type
_entity_poly.pdbx_seq_one_letter_code
_entity_poly.pdbx_strand_id
1 'polypeptide(L)'
;MRKNKIWQSVRFGFLSFLLFSVPAFVSAQGFSYTPLEKIPFLDNTTGDLGLYFEGIYRLGLILIVISAVLMLVIGGFMYLTSAGNTSRLGTAKDVIRDAIIGLILAIIAYLILNVINPDLTKLQITGMAPVVGAPIEGQVVQVTGGRARTIVVDPNQYTHAEALAILNASGIRLSSSGNCSDQKNKSCTSLDGIPKSTIAKLVAFKQGCGCSPIITGGTEVGHATHGIGRPIVDIRRESISSYITKQPRCGTSSGRAIYRDPITGGDFWDENSEHFHVNFGKYCLN
;
A
#
# COMPACT_ATOMS: atom_id res chain seq x y z
N MET A 1 -53.31 12.91 -8.71
CA MET A 1 -52.32 13.42 -7.73
C MET A 1 -51.16 12.46 -7.39
N ARG A 2 -50.95 11.33 -8.09
CA ARG A 2 -49.89 10.33 -7.74
C ARG A 2 -48.56 10.48 -8.51
N LYS A 3 -48.56 11.18 -9.66
CA LYS A 3 -47.38 11.32 -10.55
C LYS A 3 -46.30 12.28 -10.00
N ASN A 4 -46.66 13.28 -9.20
CA ASN A 4 -45.70 14.26 -8.67
C ASN A 4 -44.86 13.73 -7.50
N LYS A 5 -45.32 12.69 -6.77
CA LYS A 5 -44.55 12.08 -5.67
C LYS A 5 -43.33 11.30 -6.19
N ILE A 6 -43.49 10.54 -7.27
CA ILE A 6 -42.41 9.73 -7.85
C ILE A 6 -41.31 10.63 -8.43
N TRP A 7 -41.68 11.71 -9.12
CA TRP A 7 -40.72 12.66 -9.69
C TRP A 7 -39.96 13.46 -8.62
N GLN A 8 -40.56 13.70 -7.45
CA GLN A 8 -39.86 14.31 -6.32
C GLN A 8 -38.87 13.36 -5.65
N SER A 9 -39.20 12.08 -5.51
CA SER A 9 -38.26 11.07 -4.98
C SER A 9 -37.09 10.81 -5.94
N VAL A 10 -37.33 10.80 -7.25
CA VAL A 10 -36.28 10.65 -8.27
C VAL A 10 -35.39 11.89 -8.34
N ARG A 11 -35.95 13.11 -8.24
CA ARG A 11 -35.17 14.36 -8.17
C ARG A 11 -34.30 14.44 -6.91
N PHE A 12 -34.81 14.03 -5.75
CA PHE A 12 -34.04 14.02 -4.51
C PHE A 12 -32.92 12.97 -4.54
N GLY A 13 -33.17 11.80 -5.14
CA GLY A 13 -32.14 10.77 -5.34
C GLY A 13 -31.01 11.22 -6.27
N PHE A 14 -31.35 11.88 -7.39
CA PHE A 14 -30.35 12.34 -8.37
C PHE A 14 -29.53 13.54 -7.87
N LEU A 15 -30.13 14.45 -7.10
CA LEU A 15 -29.43 15.59 -6.49
C LEU A 15 -28.50 15.18 -5.34
N SER A 16 -28.85 14.13 -4.60
CA SER A 16 -27.99 13.53 -3.57
C SER A 16 -26.79 12.81 -4.19
N PHE A 17 -26.97 12.17 -5.35
CA PHE A 17 -25.89 11.49 -6.09
C PHE A 17 -24.88 12.49 -6.71
N LEU A 18 -25.36 13.67 -7.12
CA LEU A 18 -24.54 14.74 -7.71
C LEU A 18 -23.71 15.52 -6.66
N LEU A 19 -24.15 15.53 -5.40
CA LEU A 19 -23.39 16.12 -4.28
C LEU A 19 -22.31 15.16 -3.73
N PHE A 20 -22.40 13.86 -4.03
CA PHE A 20 -21.41 12.86 -3.61
C PHE A 20 -20.33 12.59 -4.67
N SER A 21 -20.43 13.19 -5.86
CA SER A 21 -19.51 12.96 -6.98
C SER A 21 -18.36 13.97 -7.08
N VAL A 22 -18.05 14.73 -6.02
CA VAL A 22 -16.79 15.48 -5.96
C VAL A 22 -15.71 14.50 -5.54
N PRO A 23 -14.72 14.17 -6.39
CA PRO A 23 -13.59 13.38 -5.94
C PRO A 23 -12.78 14.24 -4.98
N ALA A 24 -12.96 14.02 -3.67
CA ALA A 24 -11.97 14.44 -2.71
C ALA A 24 -10.71 13.65 -3.05
N PHE A 25 -9.68 14.34 -3.53
CA PHE A 25 -8.33 13.78 -3.63
C PHE A 25 -7.85 13.50 -2.21
N VAL A 26 -8.17 12.31 -1.71
CA VAL A 26 -7.62 11.77 -0.47
C VAL A 26 -6.21 11.29 -0.80
N SER A 27 -5.23 12.07 -0.38
CA SER A 27 -3.85 11.59 -0.27
C SER A 27 -3.81 10.49 0.80
N ALA A 28 -3.57 9.25 0.38
CA ALA A 28 -3.44 8.10 1.25
C ALA A 28 -2.18 8.22 2.11
N GLN A 29 -2.36 8.39 3.42
CA GLN A 29 -1.29 8.24 4.40
C GLN A 29 -1.23 6.77 4.79
N GLY A 30 -0.03 6.19 4.87
CA GLY A 30 0.13 4.79 5.29
C GLY A 30 -0.34 4.61 6.72
N PHE A 31 -1.37 3.81 6.92
CA PHE A 31 -1.95 3.54 8.24
C PHE A 31 -1.42 2.21 8.77
N SER A 32 -0.44 2.26 9.68
CA SER A 32 -0.07 1.09 10.48
C SER A 32 -1.19 0.79 11.47
N TYR A 33 -1.91 -0.30 11.22
CA TYR A 33 -2.97 -0.78 12.10
C TYR A 33 -2.66 -2.20 12.53
N THR A 34 -2.63 -2.42 13.85
CA THR A 34 -2.56 -3.74 14.45
C THR A 34 -3.99 -4.22 14.72
N PRO A 35 -4.51 -5.23 13.99
CA PRO A 35 -5.83 -5.78 14.26
C PRO A 35 -5.87 -6.33 15.68
N LEU A 36 -6.87 -5.90 16.46
CA LEU A 36 -7.11 -6.41 17.82
C LEU A 36 -7.74 -7.81 17.79
N GLU A 37 -8.35 -8.18 16.66
CA GLU A 37 -9.02 -9.46 16.46
C GLU A 37 -8.74 -9.98 15.03
N LYS A 38 -8.50 -11.30 14.90
CA LYS A 38 -8.32 -11.95 13.61
C LYS A 38 -9.67 -12.19 12.95
N ILE A 39 -9.80 -11.93 11.65
CA ILE A 39 -11.01 -12.27 10.90
C ILE A 39 -11.07 -13.79 10.75
N PRO A 40 -12.14 -14.46 11.20
CA PRO A 40 -12.28 -15.90 11.03
C PRO A 40 -12.30 -16.26 9.54
N PHE A 41 -11.69 -17.41 9.20
CA PHE A 41 -11.56 -17.96 7.83
C PHE A 41 -10.58 -17.25 6.89
N LEU A 42 -9.84 -16.24 7.34
CA LEU A 42 -8.78 -15.59 6.58
C LEU A 42 -7.46 -15.58 7.38
N ASP A 43 -6.48 -16.36 6.93
CA ASP A 43 -5.27 -16.62 7.73
C ASP A 43 -4.15 -15.57 7.60
N ASN A 44 -4.26 -14.61 6.67
CA ASN A 44 -3.15 -13.71 6.28
C ASN A 44 -3.48 -12.20 6.38
N THR A 45 -4.22 -11.77 7.40
CA THR A 45 -4.43 -10.33 7.67
C THR A 45 -3.40 -9.82 8.68
N THR A 46 -2.14 -9.72 8.28
CA THR A 46 -1.07 -9.16 9.13
C THR A 46 -0.80 -7.69 8.80
N GLY A 47 -1.07 -6.82 9.78
CA GLY A 47 -0.39 -5.53 9.97
C GLY A 47 -0.70 -4.36 9.03
N ASP A 48 -1.53 -4.52 8.01
CA ASP A 48 -1.91 -3.44 7.09
C ASP A 48 -3.43 -3.27 7.04
N LEU A 49 -3.91 -2.01 7.16
CA LEU A 49 -5.32 -1.68 6.96
C LEU A 49 -5.81 -2.16 5.60
N GLY A 50 -4.97 -2.08 4.56
CA GLY A 50 -5.30 -2.53 3.21
C GLY A 50 -5.73 -4.00 3.17
N LEU A 51 -4.94 -4.86 3.81
CA LEU A 51 -5.22 -6.31 3.90
C LEU A 51 -6.44 -6.61 4.78
N TYR A 52 -6.67 -5.81 5.82
CA TYR A 52 -7.85 -5.96 6.67
C TYR A 52 -9.15 -5.58 5.94
N PHE A 53 -9.14 -4.47 5.18
CA PHE A 53 -10.28 -4.08 4.35
C PHE A 53 -10.56 -5.09 3.24
N GLU A 54 -9.52 -5.65 2.60
CA GLU A 54 -9.67 -6.76 1.66
C GLU A 54 -10.35 -7.96 2.33
N GLY A 55 -9.95 -8.26 3.57
CA GLY A 55 -10.53 -9.36 4.33
C GLY A 55 -12.03 -9.18 4.63
N ILE A 56 -12.43 -7.98 5.06
CA ILE A 56 -13.85 -7.65 5.30
C ILE A 56 -14.65 -7.71 4.00
N TYR A 57 -14.10 -7.20 2.90
CA TYR A 57 -14.78 -7.22 1.60
C TYR A 57 -15.04 -8.66 1.13
N ARG A 58 -14.03 -9.54 1.19
CA ARG A 58 -14.18 -10.97 0.84
C ARG A 58 -15.20 -11.67 1.75
N LEU A 59 -15.16 -11.42 3.06
CA LEU A 59 -16.12 -11.97 4.02
C LEU A 59 -17.55 -11.50 3.70
N GLY A 60 -17.74 -10.23 3.37
CA GLY A 60 -19.03 -9.66 2.96
C GLY A 60 -19.60 -10.36 1.73
N LEU A 61 -18.77 -10.60 0.70
CA LEU A 61 -19.21 -11.33 -0.50
C LEU A 61 -19.63 -12.78 -0.18
N ILE A 62 -18.91 -13.49 0.68
CA ILE A 62 -19.29 -14.85 1.11
C ILE A 62 -20.65 -14.83 1.83
N LEU A 63 -20.87 -13.87 2.74
CA LEU A 63 -22.13 -13.74 3.46
C LEU A 63 -23.31 -13.45 2.53
N ILE A 64 -23.11 -12.61 1.50
CA ILE A 64 -24.14 -12.32 0.49
C ILE A 64 -24.55 -13.60 -0.24
N VAL A 65 -23.59 -14.40 -0.69
CA VAL A 65 -23.86 -15.64 -1.42
C VAL A 65 -24.57 -16.67 -0.53
N ILE A 66 -24.09 -16.88 0.70
CA ILE A 66 -24.71 -17.81 1.65
C ILE A 66 -26.14 -17.38 1.97
N SER A 67 -26.36 -16.08 2.23
CA SER A 67 -27.70 -15.53 2.50
C SER A 67 -28.64 -15.72 1.32
N ALA A 68 -28.18 -15.46 0.09
CA ALA A 68 -28.97 -15.66 -1.12
C ALA A 68 -29.37 -17.14 -1.31
N VAL A 69 -28.43 -18.08 -1.11
CA VAL A 69 -28.71 -19.51 -1.19
C VAL A 69 -29.73 -19.94 -0.14
N LEU A 70 -29.59 -19.47 1.10
CA LEU A 70 -30.52 -19.78 2.18
C LEU A 70 -31.94 -19.29 1.87
N MET A 71 -32.08 -18.06 1.39
CA MET A 71 -33.39 -17.49 1.00
C MET A 71 -34.00 -18.22 -0.22
N LEU A 72 -33.18 -18.68 -1.16
CA LEU A 72 -33.66 -19.52 -2.28
C LEU A 72 -34.18 -20.87 -1.80
N VAL A 73 -33.52 -21.50 -0.82
CA VAL A 73 -34.00 -22.77 -0.23
C VAL A 73 -35.33 -22.56 0.51
N ILE A 74 -35.43 -21.50 1.33
CA ILE A 74 -36.67 -21.18 2.06
C ILE A 74 -37.81 -20.85 1.07
N GLY A 75 -37.54 -20.01 0.07
CA GLY A 75 -38.52 -19.65 -0.96
C GLY A 75 -38.96 -20.86 -1.79
N GLY A 76 -38.02 -21.74 -2.15
CA GLY A 76 -38.29 -22.99 -2.86
C GLY A 76 -39.13 -23.97 -2.03
N PHE A 77 -38.79 -24.15 -0.76
CA PHE A 77 -39.57 -25.00 0.16
C PHE A 77 -40.99 -24.45 0.35
N MET A 78 -41.13 -23.13 0.55
CA MET A 78 -42.43 -22.49 0.69
C MET A 78 -43.26 -22.60 -0.60
N TYR A 79 -42.62 -22.54 -1.77
CA TYR A 79 -43.29 -22.74 -3.05
C TYR A 79 -43.88 -24.15 -3.17
N LEU A 80 -43.09 -25.19 -2.85
CA LEU A 80 -43.51 -26.59 -2.93
C LEU A 80 -44.63 -26.93 -1.91
N THR A 81 -44.53 -26.38 -0.71
CA THR A 81 -45.50 -26.65 0.38
C THR A 81 -46.75 -25.77 0.35
N SER A 82 -46.86 -24.85 -0.62
CA SER A 82 -47.99 -23.91 -0.71
C SER A 82 -49.34 -24.56 -1.11
N ALA A 83 -49.35 -25.80 -1.62
CA ALA A 83 -50.56 -26.59 -1.90
C ALA A 83 -51.68 -25.84 -2.66
N GLY A 84 -51.32 -24.92 -3.57
CA GLY A 84 -52.27 -24.14 -4.37
C GLY A 84 -52.85 -22.88 -3.68
N ASN A 85 -52.43 -22.54 -2.46
CA ASN A 85 -52.80 -21.28 -1.82
C ASN A 85 -52.14 -20.09 -2.54
N THR A 86 -52.93 -19.27 -3.23
CA THR A 86 -52.46 -18.14 -4.05
C THR A 86 -51.68 -17.09 -3.26
N SER A 87 -51.99 -16.89 -1.98
CA SER A 87 -51.28 -15.95 -1.12
C SER A 87 -49.87 -16.46 -0.76
N ARG A 88 -49.76 -17.70 -0.28
CA ARG A 88 -48.44 -18.28 0.08
C ARG A 88 -47.56 -18.49 -1.15
N LEU A 89 -48.18 -18.83 -2.27
CA LEU A 89 -47.49 -18.99 -3.55
C LEU A 89 -46.98 -17.63 -4.08
N GLY A 90 -47.72 -16.54 -3.85
CA GLY A 90 -47.25 -15.18 -4.11
C GLY A 90 -46.02 -14.83 -3.26
N THR A 91 -46.11 -15.00 -1.94
CA THR A 91 -44.98 -14.73 -1.03
C THR A 91 -43.74 -15.55 -1.38
N ALA A 92 -43.90 -16.81 -1.79
CA ALA A 92 -42.77 -17.65 -2.19
C ALA A 92 -42.06 -17.10 -3.43
N LYS A 93 -42.82 -16.63 -4.40
CA LYS A 93 -42.26 -15.98 -5.61
C LYS A 93 -41.57 -14.67 -5.28
N ASP A 94 -42.09 -13.90 -4.35
CA ASP A 94 -41.49 -12.63 -3.93
C ASP A 94 -40.13 -12.88 -3.24
N VAL A 95 -40.07 -13.83 -2.30
CA VAL A 95 -38.80 -14.23 -1.65
C VAL A 95 -37.75 -14.68 -2.67
N ILE A 96 -38.15 -15.51 -3.65
CA ILE A 96 -37.24 -15.97 -4.71
C ILE A 96 -36.78 -14.79 -5.57
N ARG A 97 -37.69 -13.88 -5.96
CA ARG A 97 -37.35 -12.70 -6.77
C ARG A 97 -36.39 -11.77 -6.04
N ASP A 98 -36.64 -11.48 -4.78
CA ASP A 98 -35.82 -10.58 -3.98
C ASP A 98 -34.42 -11.16 -3.78
N ALA A 99 -34.30 -12.48 -3.54
CA ALA A 99 -33.01 -13.15 -3.44
C ALA A 99 -32.22 -13.07 -4.76
N ILE A 100 -32.88 -13.28 -5.90
CA ILE A 100 -32.24 -13.18 -7.23
C ILE A 100 -31.82 -11.74 -7.53
N ILE A 101 -32.67 -10.75 -7.25
CA ILE A 101 -32.35 -9.33 -7.47
C ILE A 101 -31.16 -8.92 -6.59
N GLY A 102 -31.12 -9.34 -5.33
CA GLY A 102 -29.98 -9.08 -4.44
C GLY A 102 -28.67 -9.66 -4.97
N LEU A 103 -28.70 -10.90 -5.48
CA LEU A 103 -27.53 -11.54 -6.08
C LEU A 103 -27.09 -10.83 -7.37
N ILE A 104 -28.05 -10.48 -8.25
CA ILE A 104 -27.77 -9.74 -9.49
C ILE A 104 -27.16 -8.38 -9.17
N LEU A 105 -27.68 -7.66 -8.16
CA LEU A 105 -27.12 -6.38 -7.74
C LEU A 105 -25.68 -6.51 -7.26
N ALA A 106 -25.35 -7.55 -6.49
CA ALA A 106 -23.98 -7.81 -6.05
C ALA A 106 -23.04 -8.09 -7.24
N ILE A 107 -23.50 -8.88 -8.22
CA ILE A 107 -22.73 -9.18 -9.44
C ILE A 107 -22.55 -7.92 -10.29
N ILE A 108 -23.59 -7.11 -10.47
CA ILE A 108 -23.51 -5.85 -11.23
C ILE A 108 -22.54 -4.88 -10.54
N ALA A 109 -22.59 -4.75 -9.21
CA ALA A 109 -21.65 -3.93 -8.47
C ALA A 109 -20.21 -4.38 -8.68
N TYR A 110 -19.96 -5.69 -8.62
CA TYR A 110 -18.66 -6.28 -8.93
C TYR A 110 -18.22 -6.00 -10.38
N LEU A 111 -19.12 -6.18 -11.36
CA LEU A 111 -18.82 -5.95 -12.77
C LEU A 111 -18.49 -4.48 -13.05
N ILE A 112 -19.23 -3.53 -12.48
CA ILE A 112 -18.95 -2.09 -12.64
C ILE A 112 -17.55 -1.78 -12.11
N LEU A 113 -17.21 -2.26 -10.91
CA LEU A 113 -15.88 -2.08 -10.33
C LEU A 113 -14.80 -2.70 -11.23
N ASN A 114 -15.01 -3.93 -11.69
CA ASN A 114 -14.05 -4.65 -12.52
C ASN A 114 -13.87 -4.05 -13.93
N VAL A 115 -14.90 -3.43 -14.49
CA VAL A 115 -14.85 -2.74 -15.80
C VAL A 115 -14.12 -1.40 -15.69
N ILE A 116 -14.34 -0.65 -14.60
CA ILE A 116 -13.63 0.62 -14.38
C ILE A 116 -12.15 0.35 -14.12
N ASN A 117 -11.86 -0.56 -13.19
CA ASN A 117 -10.50 -1.03 -12.93
C ASN A 117 -10.54 -2.39 -12.20
N PRO A 118 -9.98 -3.47 -12.79
CA PRO A 118 -9.93 -4.77 -12.13
C PRO A 118 -9.18 -4.76 -10.78
N ASP A 119 -8.30 -3.78 -10.54
CA ASP A 119 -7.57 -3.60 -9.28
C ASP A 119 -8.48 -3.12 -8.12
N LEU A 120 -9.69 -2.61 -8.42
CA LEU A 120 -10.67 -2.27 -7.38
C LEU A 120 -11.36 -3.51 -6.80
N THR A 121 -11.34 -4.62 -7.54
CA THR A 121 -11.89 -5.91 -7.07
C THR A 121 -10.79 -6.86 -6.61
N LYS A 122 -9.58 -6.69 -7.14
CA LYS A 122 -8.35 -7.29 -6.63
C LYS A 122 -7.62 -6.20 -5.84
N LEU A 123 -8.05 -5.97 -4.60
CA LEU A 123 -7.41 -5.01 -3.69
C LEU A 123 -6.00 -5.48 -3.31
N GLN A 124 -5.11 -5.57 -4.28
CA GLN A 124 -3.70 -5.59 -4.08
C GLN A 124 -3.32 -4.16 -3.78
N ILE A 125 -3.33 -3.78 -2.50
CA ILE A 125 -2.58 -2.60 -2.05
C ILE A 125 -1.08 -2.94 -2.17
N THR A 126 -0.62 -3.22 -3.40
CA THR A 126 0.80 -3.38 -3.73
C THR A 126 1.31 -1.99 -4.03
N GLY A 127 1.67 -1.31 -2.95
CA GLY A 127 2.03 0.10 -2.88
C GLY A 127 2.25 0.55 -1.44
N MET A 128 1.71 -0.21 -0.48
CA MET A 128 2.25 -0.32 0.86
C MET A 128 2.75 -1.74 0.97
N ALA A 129 4.05 -1.96 0.72
CA ALA A 129 4.63 -3.26 0.98
C ALA A 129 4.31 -3.61 2.44
N PRO A 130 3.72 -4.78 2.74
CA PRO A 130 3.84 -5.31 4.08
C PRO A 130 5.34 -5.33 4.38
N VAL A 131 5.71 -4.92 5.58
CA VAL A 131 7.03 -5.24 6.13
C VAL A 131 7.06 -6.77 6.26
N VAL A 132 7.27 -7.47 5.14
CA VAL A 132 7.60 -8.89 5.11
C VAL A 132 9.04 -8.95 5.55
N GLY A 133 9.14 -8.97 6.87
CA GLY A 133 10.34 -8.85 7.67
C GLY A 133 9.91 -8.77 9.12
N ALA A 134 8.97 -9.62 9.52
CA ALA A 134 9.00 -10.15 10.87
C ALA A 134 9.70 -11.51 10.78
N PRO A 135 11.03 -11.59 10.94
CA PRO A 135 11.53 -12.53 11.92
C PRO A 135 11.05 -12.01 13.29
N ILE A 136 10.24 -12.84 13.94
CA ILE A 136 10.17 -13.04 15.39
C ILE A 136 10.58 -11.85 16.28
N GLU A 137 9.64 -11.45 17.13
CA GLU A 137 9.96 -10.96 18.48
C GLU A 137 11.22 -11.68 19.02
N GLY A 138 12.31 -10.94 19.13
CA GLY A 138 13.61 -11.58 19.34
C GLY A 138 14.75 -10.60 19.15
N GLN A 139 14.95 -9.76 20.16
CA GLN A 139 16.22 -9.15 20.53
C GLN A 139 17.43 -9.90 19.93
N VAL A 140 18.15 -9.29 18.98
CA VAL A 140 19.41 -9.86 18.49
C VAL A 140 20.46 -9.64 19.59
N VAL A 141 20.61 -10.61 20.49
CA VAL A 141 21.73 -10.62 21.44
C VAL A 141 22.96 -11.13 20.70
N GLN A 142 23.71 -10.23 20.08
CA GLN A 142 25.09 -10.52 19.66
C GLN A 142 25.96 -10.62 20.92
N VAL A 143 26.12 -11.84 21.45
CA VAL A 143 27.08 -12.10 22.53
C VAL A 143 28.47 -12.26 21.91
N THR A 144 29.24 -11.17 21.89
CA THR A 144 30.69 -11.25 21.75
C THR A 144 31.31 -10.72 23.04
N GLY A 145 31.95 -11.59 23.81
CA GLY A 145 32.71 -11.19 25.01
C GLY A 145 31.89 -10.91 26.27
N GLY A 146 30.92 -11.76 26.61
CA GLY A 146 30.37 -11.86 27.98
C GLY A 146 29.56 -10.66 28.50
N ARG A 147 29.25 -9.67 27.67
CA ARG A 147 28.41 -8.53 28.05
C ARG A 147 27.24 -8.41 27.09
N ALA A 148 26.06 -8.89 27.51
CA ALA A 148 24.83 -8.68 26.76
C ALA A 148 24.54 -7.18 26.67
N ARG A 149 24.62 -6.63 25.45
CA ARG A 149 24.13 -5.28 25.14
C ARG A 149 22.76 -5.43 24.50
N THR A 150 21.75 -4.78 25.09
CA THR A 150 20.45 -4.58 24.44
C THR A 150 20.66 -3.59 23.30
N ILE A 151 20.73 -4.08 22.06
CA ILE A 151 20.59 -3.22 20.89
C ILE A 151 19.09 -2.97 20.76
N VAL A 152 18.66 -1.77 21.15
CA VAL A 152 17.31 -1.30 20.87
C VAL A 152 17.26 -1.03 19.36
N VAL A 153 16.77 -2.01 18.59
CA VAL A 153 16.53 -1.81 17.17
C VAL A 153 15.20 -1.06 17.06
N ASP A 154 15.23 0.14 16.47
CA ASP A 154 14.02 0.92 16.27
C ASP A 154 13.05 0.14 15.35
N PRO A 155 11.78 -0.08 15.75
CA PRO A 155 10.85 -0.89 14.97
C PRO A 155 10.54 -0.32 13.58
N ASN A 156 10.87 0.95 13.34
CA ASN A 156 10.67 1.64 12.07
C ASN A 156 11.95 1.69 11.22
N GLN A 157 13.00 0.95 11.57
CA GLN A 157 14.24 0.88 10.81
C GLN A 157 14.59 -0.56 10.42
N TYR A 158 15.36 -0.73 9.35
CA TYR A 158 15.92 -2.02 8.96
C TYR A 158 17.36 -2.15 9.43
N THR A 159 17.77 -3.38 9.71
CA THR A 159 19.19 -3.73 9.70
C THR A 159 19.73 -3.72 8.27
N HIS A 160 21.05 -3.62 8.10
CA HIS A 160 21.66 -3.65 6.76
C HIS A 160 21.24 -4.89 5.94
N ALA A 161 21.22 -6.07 6.55
CA ALA A 161 20.90 -7.33 5.88
C ALA A 161 19.45 -7.38 5.39
N GLU A 162 18.50 -6.93 6.22
CA GLU A 162 17.07 -6.88 5.87
C GLU A 162 16.82 -5.89 4.73
N ALA A 163 17.39 -4.69 4.83
CA ALA A 163 17.27 -3.68 3.78
C ALA A 163 17.84 -4.20 2.45
N LEU A 164 19.02 -4.81 2.48
CA LEU A 164 19.66 -5.35 1.27
C LEU A 164 18.85 -6.49 0.65
N ALA A 165 18.25 -7.36 1.45
CA ALA A 165 17.39 -8.44 0.97
C ALA A 165 16.16 -7.90 0.20
N ILE A 166 15.49 -6.89 0.76
CA ILE A 166 14.32 -6.25 0.13
C ILE A 166 14.71 -5.51 -1.15
N LEU A 167 15.83 -4.78 -1.13
CA LEU A 167 16.32 -4.07 -2.32
C LEU A 167 16.68 -5.05 -3.44
N ASN A 168 17.42 -6.11 -3.14
CA ASN A 168 17.80 -7.13 -4.12
C ASN A 168 16.58 -7.86 -4.71
N ALA A 169 15.61 -8.24 -3.86
CA ALA A 169 14.35 -8.85 -4.31
C ALA A 169 13.55 -7.91 -5.20
N SER A 170 13.64 -6.61 -4.94
CA SER A 170 13.01 -5.57 -5.76
C SER A 170 13.84 -5.20 -6.99
N GLY A 171 15.01 -5.80 -7.23
CA GLY A 171 15.88 -5.47 -8.36
C GLY A 171 16.61 -4.12 -8.23
N ILE A 172 16.81 -3.64 -7.01
CA ILE A 172 17.65 -2.49 -6.67
C ILE A 172 18.98 -3.03 -6.16
N ARG A 173 20.10 -2.58 -6.75
CA ARG A 173 21.42 -3.08 -6.38
C ARG A 173 22.08 -2.14 -5.37
N LEU A 174 22.97 -2.65 -4.54
CA LEU A 174 23.85 -1.87 -3.68
C LEU A 174 25.31 -2.03 -4.15
N SER A 175 26.07 -0.94 -4.12
CA SER A 175 27.46 -0.86 -4.57
C SER A 175 28.29 -0.18 -3.49
N SER A 176 29.16 -0.94 -2.83
CA SER A 176 30.07 -0.47 -1.78
C SER A 176 31.50 -0.47 -2.29
N SER A 177 32.16 0.68 -2.23
CA SER A 177 33.55 0.85 -2.71
C SER A 177 34.54 -0.03 -1.97
N GLY A 178 34.29 -0.30 -0.68
CA GLY A 178 35.09 -1.14 0.21
C GLY A 178 34.55 -2.56 0.41
N ASN A 179 33.49 -2.96 -0.31
CA ASN A 179 32.82 -4.26 -0.16
C ASN A 179 32.43 -4.60 1.29
N CYS A 180 31.98 -3.60 2.03
CA CYS A 180 31.63 -3.69 3.44
C CYS A 180 30.40 -2.84 3.77
N SER A 181 29.86 -3.03 4.97
CA SER A 181 28.65 -2.37 5.49
C SER A 181 28.85 -1.70 6.85
N ASP A 182 30.11 -1.56 7.31
CA ASP A 182 30.44 -0.85 8.55
C ASP A 182 30.15 0.64 8.39
N GLN A 183 29.19 1.13 9.16
CA GLN A 183 28.71 2.51 9.14
C GLN A 183 29.84 3.53 9.43
N LYS A 184 30.87 3.15 10.18
CA LYS A 184 31.96 4.06 10.58
C LYS A 184 33.05 4.19 9.52
N ASN A 185 33.05 3.33 8.51
CA ASN A 185 34.05 3.33 7.46
C ASN A 185 33.46 3.97 6.19
N LYS A 186 34.05 5.09 5.77
CA LYS A 186 33.61 5.89 4.61
C LYS A 186 33.67 5.17 3.26
N SER A 187 34.38 4.04 3.19
CA SER A 187 34.42 3.22 1.97
C SER A 187 33.29 2.19 1.91
N CYS A 188 32.62 1.93 3.03
CA CYS A 188 31.51 0.98 3.09
C CYS A 188 30.21 1.63 2.63
N THR A 189 29.25 0.84 2.19
CA THR A 189 27.87 1.29 2.01
C THR A 189 27.00 0.59 3.04
N SER A 190 26.49 1.33 4.01
CA SER A 190 25.65 0.81 5.09
C SER A 190 24.21 1.25 4.93
N LEU A 191 23.30 0.35 5.29
CA LEU A 191 21.87 0.60 5.36
C LEU A 191 21.37 0.37 6.79
N ASP A 192 22.28 0.21 7.75
CA ASP A 192 21.91 -0.10 9.11
C ASP A 192 21.20 1.10 9.75
N GLY A 193 20.01 0.87 10.29
CA GLY A 193 19.17 1.92 10.84
C GLY A 193 18.47 2.78 9.78
N ILE A 194 18.45 2.35 8.51
CA ILE A 194 17.68 3.07 7.48
C ILE A 194 16.19 2.97 7.76
N PRO A 195 15.40 4.06 7.67
CA PRO A 195 13.96 3.98 7.89
C PRO A 195 13.28 3.02 6.91
N LYS A 196 12.34 2.22 7.40
CA LYS A 196 11.53 1.30 6.58
C LYS A 196 10.78 2.04 5.47
N SER A 197 10.32 3.26 5.77
CA SER A 197 9.67 4.16 4.81
C SER A 197 10.57 4.55 3.63
N THR A 198 11.88 4.68 3.86
CA THR A 198 12.88 4.99 2.82
C THR A 198 13.02 3.84 1.83
N ILE A 199 13.13 2.60 2.33
CA ILE A 199 13.19 1.41 1.47
C ILE A 199 11.89 1.25 0.68
N ALA A 200 10.73 1.46 1.31
CA ALA A 200 9.45 1.42 0.61
C ALA A 200 9.38 2.45 -0.54
N LYS A 201 9.83 3.68 -0.31
CA LYS A 201 9.92 4.71 -1.35
C LYS A 201 10.93 4.35 -2.45
N LEU A 202 12.06 3.71 -2.13
CA LEU A 202 13.00 3.23 -3.14
C LEU A 202 12.39 2.17 -4.06
N VAL A 203 11.60 1.25 -3.51
CA VAL A 203 10.87 0.24 -4.31
C VAL A 203 9.82 0.90 -5.20
N ALA A 204 9.02 1.82 -4.65
CA ALA A 204 8.04 2.58 -5.42
C ALA A 204 8.70 3.42 -6.53
N PHE A 205 9.83 4.05 -6.23
CA PHE A 205 10.63 4.79 -7.20
C PHE A 205 11.06 3.89 -8.37
N LYS A 206 11.58 2.69 -8.08
CA LYS A 206 11.97 1.73 -9.12
C LYS A 206 10.79 1.36 -10.02
N GLN A 207 9.65 1.01 -9.43
CA GLN A 207 8.44 0.65 -10.17
C GLN A 207 7.99 1.79 -11.08
N GLY A 208 8.09 3.02 -10.58
CA GLY A 208 7.72 4.23 -11.29
C GLY A 208 8.66 4.64 -12.43
N CYS A 209 9.96 4.61 -12.20
CA CYS A 209 10.95 4.98 -13.20
C CYS A 209 11.18 3.90 -14.27
N GLY A 210 10.80 2.65 -13.99
CA GLY A 210 11.14 1.50 -14.83
C GLY A 210 12.65 1.25 -14.94
N CYS A 211 13.42 1.78 -14.00
CA CYS A 211 14.88 1.82 -14.02
C CYS A 211 15.49 0.79 -13.05
N SER A 212 16.82 0.70 -13.00
CA SER A 212 17.57 -0.19 -12.11
C SER A 212 18.50 0.62 -11.21
N PRO A 213 17.97 1.26 -10.15
CA PRO A 213 18.77 2.09 -9.26
C PRO A 213 19.89 1.30 -8.61
N ILE A 214 21.05 1.95 -8.44
CA ILE A 214 22.20 1.41 -7.72
C ILE A 214 22.49 2.32 -6.53
N ILE A 215 22.29 1.81 -5.32
CA ILE A 215 22.56 2.53 -4.07
C ILE A 215 24.06 2.53 -3.82
N THR A 216 24.63 3.71 -3.61
CA THR A 216 26.07 3.92 -3.36
C THR A 216 26.37 4.46 -1.97
N GLY A 217 25.35 4.96 -1.26
CA GLY A 217 25.47 5.52 0.08
C GLY A 217 24.15 5.44 0.82
N GLY A 218 24.19 5.24 2.14
CA GLY A 218 23.00 5.15 2.97
C GLY A 218 23.18 5.84 4.33
N THR A 219 23.40 5.04 5.38
CA THR A 219 23.51 5.53 6.76
C THR A 219 24.95 5.79 7.21
N GLU A 220 25.94 5.68 6.32
CA GLU A 220 27.36 5.86 6.67
C GLU A 220 27.67 7.20 7.36
N VAL A 221 28.63 7.15 8.28
CA VAL A 221 29.18 8.33 8.97
C VAL A 221 30.18 9.02 8.04
N GLY A 222 29.68 9.83 7.12
CA GLY A 222 30.50 10.52 6.11
C GLY A 222 30.22 12.01 5.95
N HIS A 223 28.97 12.44 6.10
CA HIS A 223 28.52 13.83 5.93
C HIS A 223 27.37 14.16 6.89
N ALA A 224 27.17 15.44 7.21
CA ALA A 224 26.18 15.91 8.20
C ALA A 224 24.72 15.57 7.86
N THR A 225 24.44 15.10 6.64
CA THR A 225 23.12 14.79 6.09
C THR A 225 22.73 13.32 6.27
N HIS A 226 23.67 12.38 6.35
CA HIS A 226 23.41 10.94 6.50
C HIS A 226 23.34 10.50 7.97
N GLY A 227 22.81 9.31 8.21
CA GLY A 227 22.80 8.67 9.52
C GLY A 227 21.57 7.81 9.78
N ILE A 228 21.59 7.14 10.94
CA ILE A 228 20.49 6.31 11.42
C ILE A 228 19.20 7.14 11.50
N GLY A 229 18.10 6.55 11.04
CA GLY A 229 16.78 7.18 11.06
C GLY A 229 16.58 8.28 10.01
N ARG A 230 17.60 8.60 9.20
CA ARG A 230 17.47 9.63 8.17
C ARG A 230 16.98 9.04 6.85
N PRO A 231 15.98 9.65 6.19
CA PRO A 231 15.43 9.14 4.94
C PRO A 231 16.26 9.61 3.73
N ILE A 232 17.57 9.43 3.81
CA ILE A 232 18.54 9.95 2.85
C ILE A 232 19.40 8.79 2.33
N VAL A 233 19.60 8.75 1.01
CA VAL A 233 20.43 7.76 0.32
C VAL A 233 21.11 8.38 -0.90
N ASP A 234 22.24 7.81 -1.29
CA ASP A 234 22.91 8.17 -2.55
C ASP A 234 22.63 7.11 -3.60
N ILE A 235 22.21 7.58 -4.78
CA ILE A 235 21.92 6.72 -5.92
C ILE A 235 22.82 7.11 -7.08
N ARG A 236 23.53 6.12 -7.61
CA ARG A 236 24.42 6.24 -8.77
C ARG A 236 23.74 6.96 -9.94
N ARG A 237 24.36 8.01 -10.45
CA ARG A 237 23.78 8.93 -11.45
C ARG A 237 23.28 8.22 -12.70
N GLU A 238 24.13 7.42 -13.32
CA GLU A 238 23.86 6.72 -14.58
C GLU A 238 22.67 5.76 -14.46
N SER A 239 22.36 5.29 -13.25
CA SER A 239 21.26 4.35 -13.01
C SER A 239 19.86 4.99 -13.08
N ILE A 240 19.77 6.32 -12.90
CA ILE A 240 18.46 7.02 -12.78
C ILE A 240 18.37 8.35 -13.56
N SER A 241 19.48 8.85 -14.10
CA SER A 241 19.55 10.19 -14.72
C SER A 241 18.57 10.39 -15.89
N SER A 242 18.32 9.35 -16.70
CA SER A 242 17.40 9.38 -17.84
C SER A 242 15.95 9.64 -17.45
N TYR A 243 15.59 9.34 -16.20
CA TYR A 243 14.28 9.57 -15.62
C TYR A 243 14.25 10.86 -14.79
N ILE A 244 15.17 11.05 -13.84
CA ILE A 244 15.13 12.16 -12.87
C ILE A 244 15.32 13.53 -13.51
N THR A 245 16.20 13.65 -14.50
CA THR A 245 16.50 14.96 -15.11
C THR A 245 15.35 15.55 -15.93
N LYS A 246 14.32 14.74 -16.22
CA LYS A 246 13.09 15.15 -16.91
C LYS A 246 11.99 15.62 -15.95
N GLN A 247 12.16 15.38 -14.66
CA GLN A 247 11.17 15.71 -13.64
C GLN A 247 11.15 17.21 -13.33
N PRO A 248 10.05 17.75 -12.78
CA PRO A 248 9.97 19.15 -12.40
C PRO A 248 11.08 19.54 -11.41
N ARG A 249 11.71 20.68 -11.68
CA ARG A 249 12.65 21.31 -10.76
C ARG A 249 11.87 22.02 -9.66
N CYS A 250 12.33 21.90 -8.42
CA CYS A 250 11.65 22.53 -7.29
C CYS A 250 12.55 23.38 -6.39
N GLY A 251 13.84 23.49 -6.70
CA GLY A 251 14.76 24.36 -5.99
C GLY A 251 16.19 24.20 -6.46
N THR A 252 17.12 24.80 -5.70
CA THR A 252 18.56 24.67 -5.91
C THR A 252 19.27 24.42 -4.59
N SER A 253 20.20 23.47 -4.56
CA SER A 253 21.11 23.21 -3.44
C SER A 253 22.54 23.42 -3.91
N SER A 254 23.30 24.30 -3.26
CA SER A 254 24.69 24.61 -3.63
C SER A 254 24.89 24.95 -5.12
N GLY A 255 23.93 25.69 -5.71
CA GLY A 255 23.95 26.08 -7.13
C GLY A 255 23.54 24.98 -8.12
N ARG A 256 23.20 23.77 -7.65
CA ARG A 256 22.71 22.65 -8.47
C ARG A 256 21.20 22.48 -8.31
N ALA A 257 20.54 22.07 -9.38
CA ALA A 257 19.10 21.91 -9.39
C ALA A 257 18.63 20.69 -8.57
N ILE A 258 17.52 20.89 -7.87
CA ILE A 258 16.77 19.83 -7.17
C ILE A 258 15.59 19.45 -8.04
N TYR A 259 15.50 18.16 -8.36
CA TYR A 259 14.40 17.53 -9.11
C TYR A 259 13.49 16.80 -8.13
N ARG A 260 12.18 16.86 -8.35
CA ARG A 260 11.21 16.13 -7.55
C ARG A 260 10.67 14.93 -8.30
N ASP A 261 10.77 13.75 -7.72
CA ASP A 261 10.04 12.59 -8.23
C ASP A 261 8.55 12.69 -7.87
N PRO A 262 7.63 12.66 -8.86
CA PRO A 262 6.19 12.80 -8.60
C PRO A 262 5.58 11.59 -7.87
N ILE A 263 6.26 10.43 -7.87
CA ILE A 263 5.74 9.17 -7.34
C ILE A 263 6.02 9.07 -5.84
N THR A 264 7.27 9.32 -5.45
CA THR A 264 7.71 9.21 -4.05
C THR A 264 7.67 10.54 -3.29
N GLY A 265 7.54 11.65 -4.02
CA GLY A 265 7.73 13.00 -3.50
C GLY A 265 9.16 13.29 -3.04
N GLY A 266 10.12 12.40 -3.36
CA GLY A 266 11.53 12.56 -3.00
C GLY A 266 12.22 13.66 -3.79
N ASP A 267 13.15 14.33 -3.14
CA ASP A 267 13.98 15.37 -3.73
C ASP A 267 15.35 14.79 -4.10
N PHE A 268 15.76 15.01 -5.36
CA PHE A 268 16.98 14.48 -5.95
C PHE A 268 17.86 15.64 -6.40
N TRP A 269 19.09 15.70 -5.93
CA TRP A 269 20.04 16.68 -6.44
C TRP A 269 21.39 16.06 -6.70
N ASP A 270 22.06 16.63 -7.68
CA ASP A 270 23.43 16.32 -7.99
C ASP A 270 24.35 16.96 -6.95
N GLU A 271 25.23 16.19 -6.31
CA GLU A 271 26.25 16.74 -5.41
C GLU A 271 27.62 16.85 -6.11
N ASN A 272 28.08 15.78 -6.73
CA ASN A 272 29.43 15.65 -7.26
C ASN A 272 29.52 15.09 -8.70
N SER A 273 28.40 15.00 -9.42
CA SER A 273 28.27 14.40 -10.76
C SER A 273 28.46 12.87 -10.83
N GLU A 274 28.60 12.16 -9.71
CA GLU A 274 28.71 10.70 -9.67
C GLU A 274 27.43 10.03 -9.13
N HIS A 275 26.80 10.66 -8.14
CA HIS A 275 25.53 10.22 -7.58
C HIS A 275 24.53 11.36 -7.48
N PHE A 276 23.26 10.99 -7.36
CA PHE A 276 22.23 11.85 -6.84
C PHE A 276 22.12 11.61 -5.35
N HIS A 277 22.19 12.69 -4.58
CA HIS A 277 21.81 12.69 -3.19
C HIS A 277 20.29 12.80 -3.13
N VAL A 278 19.64 11.86 -2.44
CA VAL A 278 18.19 11.71 -2.44
C VAL A 278 17.67 11.85 -1.02
N ASN A 279 16.69 12.73 -0.84
CA ASN A 279 15.99 12.90 0.42
C ASN A 279 14.50 12.59 0.25
N PHE A 280 14.04 11.57 0.96
CA PHE A 280 12.64 11.14 0.95
C PHE A 280 11.78 11.74 2.07
N GLY A 281 12.36 12.53 2.97
CA GLY A 281 11.69 13.11 4.14
C GLY A 281 11.39 14.60 4.05
N LYS A 282 11.95 15.33 3.09
CA LYS A 282 11.67 16.76 2.88
C LYS A 282 11.00 16.98 1.54
N TYR A 283 10.16 18.02 1.50
CA TYR A 283 9.42 18.39 0.31
C TYR A 283 9.82 19.81 -0.14
N CYS A 284 10.89 19.90 -0.94
CA CYS A 284 11.55 21.09 -1.48
C CYS A 284 12.14 21.92 -0.35
N LEU A 285 13.46 22.02 -0.36
CA LEU A 285 14.20 22.89 0.54
C LEU A 285 13.79 24.34 0.25
N ASN A 286 12.86 24.88 1.05
CA ASN A 286 12.77 26.31 1.29
C ASN A 286 13.81 26.69 2.34
#